data_AF-A0A7Y5QZI8-F1
#
_entry.id   AF-A0A7Y5QZI8-F1
#
_cell.length_a   1.000
_cell.length_b   1.000
_cell.length_c   1.000
_cell.angle_alpha   90.00
_cell.angle_beta   90.00
_cell.angle_gamma   90.00
#
_symmetry.space_group_name_H-M   'P 1'
#
loop_
_entity.id
_entity.type
_entity.pdbx_description
1 polymer ?
#
loop_
_entity_poly.entity_id
_entity_poly.type
_entity_poly.pdbx_seq_one_letter_code
_entity_poly.pdbx_strand_id
1 'polypeptide(L)'
;MRRVRLCLIAAGAMSLAACNADPTAPRAGVTDAMIARDVAADAAATTTLDLAEMFGAELAAGIPAAPSSTTLAPTCPYSPAGRYVCPTITTPEGLSLDRSYAIYGGGTTQAAYDPLRTDSISFAASLAGTLSRGDRTMSLHHTRTMTLSGLAGLETQRTWNGIGARSDSVRVTRDGQARRTQVESVDRIENVVFRLPRSSYRFPQSGTITQDVVITSAADGAPANQARAAVRHVVVTFNGTSKATLLVGATPCVLDLVSGAVSCGQ
;
A
#
# COMPACT_ATOMS: atom_id res chain seq x y z
N MET A 1 -8.41 -30.16 21.19
CA MET A 1 -7.15 -29.65 21.77
C MET A 1 -7.17 -28.12 21.74
N ARG A 2 -6.85 -27.52 22.89
CA ARG A 2 -6.63 -26.10 23.26
C ARG A 2 -7.31 -25.00 22.42
N ARG A 3 -8.46 -24.54 22.93
CA ARG A 3 -8.95 -23.16 22.79
C ARG A 3 -8.15 -22.27 23.74
N VAL A 4 -7.45 -21.26 23.22
CA VAL A 4 -6.81 -20.23 24.06
C VAL A 4 -7.86 -19.19 24.41
N ARG A 5 -8.20 -19.12 25.69
CA ARG A 5 -8.97 -18.05 26.32
C ARG A 5 -8.07 -16.82 26.43
N LEU A 6 -8.52 -15.66 25.97
CA LEU A 6 -7.90 -14.39 26.31
C LEU A 6 -8.76 -13.68 27.37
N CYS A 7 -8.12 -13.31 28.46
CA CYS A 7 -8.71 -12.84 29.71
C CYS A 7 -9.43 -11.49 29.56
N LEU A 8 -10.58 -11.40 30.23
CA LEU A 8 -11.11 -10.15 30.76
C LEU A 8 -10.13 -9.55 31.77
N ILE A 9 -9.95 -8.23 31.71
CA ILE A 9 -9.66 -7.43 32.90
C ILE A 9 -10.72 -6.33 32.96
N ALA A 10 -11.53 -6.39 34.01
CA ALA A 10 -12.45 -5.36 34.44
C ALA A 10 -11.87 -4.72 35.70
N ALA A 11 -11.88 -3.39 35.81
CA ALA A 11 -12.11 -2.63 37.04
C ALA A 11 -12.03 -1.12 36.78
N GLY A 12 -12.99 -0.36 37.31
CA GLY A 12 -12.85 1.08 37.54
C GLY A 12 -14.07 1.93 37.18
N ALA A 13 -15.24 1.65 37.76
CA ALA A 13 -16.32 2.64 37.80
C ALA A 13 -15.95 3.75 38.80
N MET A 14 -15.62 4.94 38.29
CA MET A 14 -15.64 6.18 39.05
C MET A 14 -16.65 7.12 38.38
N SER A 15 -17.76 7.33 39.07
CA SER A 15 -18.72 8.39 38.82
C SER A 15 -18.06 9.74 39.07
N LEU A 16 -17.76 10.46 38.00
CA LEU A 16 -17.46 11.89 38.05
C LEU A 16 -18.58 12.63 37.30
N ALA A 17 -19.04 13.70 37.93
CA ALA A 17 -20.19 14.49 37.59
C ALA A 17 -20.30 14.79 36.09
N ALA A 18 -21.54 14.75 35.59
CA ALA A 18 -21.92 15.41 34.36
C ALA A 18 -21.65 16.92 34.49
N CYS A 19 -20.44 17.36 34.13
CA CYS A 19 -20.23 18.73 33.71
C CYS A 19 -20.93 18.86 32.36
N ASN A 20 -21.97 19.67 32.31
CA ASN A 20 -22.59 20.15 31.07
C ASN A 20 -21.48 20.54 30.09
N ALA A 21 -21.25 19.70 29.08
CA ALA A 21 -20.36 20.05 27.99
C ALA A 21 -21.07 21.13 27.20
N ASP A 22 -20.62 22.36 27.41
CA ASP A 22 -20.97 23.51 26.61
C ASP A 22 -20.75 23.14 25.12
N PRO A 23 -21.79 23.09 24.27
CA PRO A 23 -21.64 22.70 22.86
C PRO A 23 -20.91 23.77 22.03
N THR A 24 -20.47 24.86 22.68
CA THR A 24 -19.79 26.00 22.05
C THR A 24 -18.27 25.99 22.24
N ALA A 25 -17.69 25.02 22.97
CA ALA A 25 -16.24 24.87 23.02
C ALA A 25 -15.71 24.57 21.60
N PRO A 26 -14.67 25.27 21.09
CA PRO A 26 -14.08 24.97 19.81
C PRO A 26 -13.65 23.50 19.81
N ARG A 27 -14.20 22.69 18.90
CA ARG A 27 -13.64 21.35 18.66
C ARG A 27 -12.16 21.54 18.36
N ALA A 28 -11.28 20.88 19.12
CA ALA A 28 -9.84 20.93 18.88
C ALA A 28 -9.59 20.67 17.39
N GLY A 29 -8.96 21.62 16.70
CA GLY A 29 -8.76 21.55 15.26
C GLY A 29 -7.81 20.42 14.86
N VAL A 30 -7.80 20.08 13.57
CA VAL A 30 -6.79 19.15 13.04
C VAL A 30 -5.40 19.77 13.22
N THR A 31 -4.49 19.06 13.88
CA THR A 31 -3.11 19.55 14.10
C THR A 31 -2.12 19.00 13.07
N ASP A 32 -0.95 19.62 12.96
CA ASP A 32 0.12 19.12 12.07
C ASP A 32 0.64 17.74 12.49
N ALA A 33 0.79 17.52 13.81
CA ALA A 33 1.23 16.25 14.36
C ALA A 33 0.25 15.12 14.02
N MET A 34 -1.07 15.39 14.06
CA MET A 34 -2.08 14.43 13.63
C MET A 34 -1.94 14.09 12.14
N ILE A 35 -1.73 15.09 11.28
CA ILE A 35 -1.50 14.89 9.84
C ILE A 35 -0.23 14.06 9.61
N ALA A 36 0.89 14.41 10.23
CA ALA A 36 2.15 13.71 10.05
C ALA A 36 2.05 12.23 10.45
N ARG A 37 1.40 11.93 11.58
CA ARG A 37 1.16 10.56 12.03
C ARG A 37 0.21 9.80 11.10
N ASP A 38 -0.83 10.44 10.60
CA ASP A 38 -1.77 9.80 9.67
C ASP A 38 -1.10 9.51 8.33
N VAL A 39 -0.28 10.43 7.81
CA VAL A 39 0.55 10.20 6.61
C VAL A 39 1.55 9.07 6.83
N ALA A 40 2.22 9.00 7.98
CA ALA A 40 3.15 7.90 8.28
C ALA A 40 2.45 6.54 8.27
N ALA A 41 1.26 6.44 8.89
CA ALA A 41 0.48 5.22 8.94
C ALA A 41 -0.08 4.81 7.56
N ASP A 42 -0.49 5.80 6.77
CA ASP A 42 -0.99 5.59 5.42
C ASP A 42 0.14 5.15 4.46
N ALA A 43 1.31 5.78 4.53
CA ALA A 43 2.50 5.39 3.79
C ALA A 43 2.98 3.97 4.12
N ALA A 44 2.92 3.59 5.40
CA ALA A 44 3.23 2.23 5.84
C ALA A 44 2.27 1.18 5.24
N ALA A 45 0.97 1.49 5.23
CA ALA A 45 -0.06 0.60 4.69
C ALA A 45 0.08 0.44 3.18
N THR A 46 0.22 1.55 2.44
CA THR A 46 0.37 1.54 0.98
C THR A 46 1.67 0.86 0.54
N THR A 47 2.79 1.11 1.22
CA THR A 47 4.04 0.38 0.98
C THR A 47 3.87 -1.13 1.14
N THR A 48 3.19 -1.57 2.20
CA THR A 48 2.93 -3.00 2.43
C THR A 48 2.05 -3.60 1.32
N LEU A 49 1.07 -2.84 0.84
CA LEU A 49 0.22 -3.24 -0.29
C LEU A 49 1.00 -3.30 -1.61
N ASP A 50 1.93 -2.38 -1.85
CA ASP A 50 2.79 -2.39 -3.04
C ASP A 50 3.66 -3.66 -3.07
N LEU A 51 4.29 -4.01 -1.95
CA LEU A 51 5.09 -5.24 -1.85
C LEU A 51 4.24 -6.50 -2.05
N ALA A 52 3.02 -6.51 -1.49
CA ALA A 52 2.07 -7.60 -1.70
C ALA A 52 1.63 -7.71 -3.17
N GLU A 53 1.42 -6.59 -3.86
CA GLU A 53 1.10 -6.60 -5.29
C GLU A 53 2.28 -7.11 -6.12
N MET A 54 3.52 -6.66 -5.86
CA MET A 54 4.70 -7.18 -6.56
C MET A 54 4.77 -8.71 -6.47
N PHE A 55 4.49 -9.28 -5.30
CA PHE A 55 4.44 -10.72 -5.12
C PHE A 55 3.27 -11.37 -5.87
N GLY A 56 2.07 -10.82 -5.76
CA GLY A 56 0.90 -11.32 -6.49
C GLY A 56 1.04 -11.25 -8.00
N ALA A 57 1.74 -10.24 -8.51
CA ALA A 57 2.05 -10.03 -9.92
C ALA A 57 3.01 -11.10 -10.46
N GLU A 58 4.05 -11.48 -9.71
CA GLU A 58 4.93 -12.60 -10.08
C GLU A 58 4.16 -13.92 -10.20
N LEU A 59 3.32 -14.21 -9.21
CA LEU A 59 2.46 -15.40 -9.23
C LEU A 59 1.51 -15.38 -10.43
N ALA A 60 0.88 -14.23 -10.69
CA ALA A 60 0.00 -14.06 -11.84
C ALA A 60 0.76 -14.27 -13.15
N ALA A 61 1.99 -13.80 -13.30
CA ALA A 61 2.80 -14.04 -14.49
C ALA A 61 3.34 -15.48 -14.59
N GLY A 62 2.98 -16.38 -13.67
CA GLY A 62 3.47 -17.75 -13.63
C GLY A 62 4.96 -17.84 -13.28
N ILE A 63 5.54 -16.78 -12.73
CA ILE A 63 6.95 -16.76 -12.34
C ILE A 63 7.08 -17.51 -11.00
N PRO A 64 7.94 -18.54 -10.91
CA PRO A 64 8.14 -19.24 -9.65
C PRO A 64 8.69 -18.30 -8.57
N ALA A 65 7.96 -18.21 -7.45
CA ALA A 65 8.44 -17.59 -6.21
C ALA A 65 9.41 -18.51 -5.43
N ALA A 66 9.51 -19.78 -5.83
CA ALA A 66 10.37 -20.85 -5.32
C ALA A 66 10.57 -21.94 -6.43
N PRO A 67 11.64 -22.77 -6.41
CA PRO A 67 11.97 -23.70 -7.50
C PRO A 67 10.99 -24.87 -7.74
N SER A 68 9.81 -24.86 -7.10
CA SER A 68 8.79 -25.90 -7.30
C SER A 68 7.40 -25.33 -6.99
N SER A 69 6.93 -24.40 -7.82
CA SER A 69 5.52 -24.01 -7.81
C SER A 69 5.00 -24.14 -9.23
N THR A 70 4.17 -25.15 -9.43
CA THR A 70 3.35 -25.32 -10.62
C THR A 70 2.55 -24.05 -10.85
N THR A 71 2.82 -23.43 -12.00
CA THR A 71 2.07 -22.35 -12.64
C THR A 71 0.60 -22.34 -12.25
N LEU A 72 0.21 -21.40 -11.38
CA LEU A 72 -1.13 -20.85 -11.41
C LEU A 72 -1.16 -19.96 -12.65
N ALA A 73 -1.45 -20.57 -13.81
CA ALA A 73 -1.69 -19.82 -15.03
C ALA A 73 -2.77 -18.78 -14.72
N PRO A 74 -2.54 -17.49 -14.99
CA PRO A 74 -3.56 -16.51 -14.73
C PRO A 74 -4.69 -16.72 -15.73
N THR A 75 -5.93 -16.64 -15.26
CA THR A 75 -7.17 -16.63 -16.05
C THR A 75 -7.32 -15.38 -16.95
N CYS A 76 -6.22 -14.68 -17.23
CA CYS A 76 -6.20 -13.46 -18.01
C CYS A 76 -6.01 -13.85 -19.50
N PRO A 77 -6.99 -13.62 -20.39
CA PRO A 77 -6.80 -13.85 -21.82
C PRO A 77 -5.68 -12.99 -22.40
N TYR A 78 -4.88 -13.58 -23.29
CA TYR A 78 -3.90 -12.86 -24.09
C TYR A 78 -4.62 -12.09 -25.20
N SER A 79 -4.40 -10.78 -25.25
CA SER A 79 -4.92 -9.90 -26.30
C SER A 79 -3.91 -9.80 -27.46
N PRO A 80 -4.38 -9.70 -28.72
CA PRO A 80 -3.54 -9.38 -29.87
C PRO A 80 -2.73 -8.08 -29.73
N ALA A 81 -3.11 -7.20 -28.79
CA ALA A 81 -2.34 -6.00 -28.43
C ALA A 81 -1.02 -6.29 -27.67
N GLY A 82 -0.61 -7.56 -27.55
CA GLY A 82 0.65 -7.94 -26.91
C GLY A 82 0.59 -7.97 -25.37
N ARG A 83 -0.62 -8.10 -24.80
CA ARG A 83 -0.85 -7.97 -23.35
C ARG A 83 -1.93 -8.93 -22.87
N TYR A 84 -1.75 -9.50 -21.70
CA TYR A 84 -2.80 -10.21 -20.98
C TYR A 84 -3.70 -9.23 -20.24
N VAL A 85 -5.01 -9.35 -20.44
CA VAL A 85 -6.01 -8.51 -19.78
C VAL A 85 -6.81 -9.39 -18.84
N CYS A 86 -6.69 -9.15 -17.53
CA CYS A 86 -7.39 -9.95 -16.55
C CYS A 86 -8.85 -9.49 -16.43
N PRO A 87 -9.81 -10.41 -16.25
CA PRO A 87 -11.15 -10.01 -15.85
C PRO A 87 -11.10 -9.17 -14.57
N THR A 88 -11.91 -8.12 -14.53
CA THR A 88 -12.13 -7.32 -13.33
C THR A 88 -12.57 -8.22 -12.19
N ILE A 89 -11.95 -8.06 -11.02
CA ILE A 89 -12.38 -8.77 -9.80
C ILE A 89 -12.96 -7.78 -8.80
N THR A 90 -13.96 -8.22 -8.06
CA THR A 90 -14.44 -7.51 -6.88
C THR A 90 -13.75 -8.10 -5.65
N THR A 91 -13.07 -7.27 -4.87
CA THR A 91 -12.46 -7.71 -3.61
C THR A 91 -13.55 -8.06 -2.59
N PRO A 92 -13.25 -8.83 -1.53
CA PRO A 92 -14.22 -9.11 -0.45
C PRO A 92 -14.82 -7.84 0.18
N GLU A 93 -14.09 -6.72 0.11
CA GLU A 93 -14.49 -5.40 0.60
C GLU A 93 -15.33 -4.59 -0.39
N GLY A 94 -15.63 -5.14 -1.58
CA GLY A 94 -16.46 -4.49 -2.60
C GLY A 94 -15.71 -3.54 -3.54
N LEU A 95 -14.38 -3.59 -3.56
CA LEU A 95 -13.57 -2.76 -4.47
C LEU A 95 -13.42 -3.45 -5.84
N SER A 96 -13.41 -2.67 -6.91
CA SER A 96 -13.12 -3.14 -8.27
C SER A 96 -11.62 -3.08 -8.54
N LEU A 97 -11.03 -4.20 -8.95
CA LEU A 97 -9.63 -4.31 -9.32
C LEU A 97 -9.47 -4.79 -10.76
N ASP A 98 -8.92 -3.92 -11.60
CA ASP A 98 -8.52 -4.23 -12.98
C ASP A 98 -7.01 -4.47 -13.03
N ARG A 99 -6.58 -5.46 -13.82
CA ARG A 99 -5.17 -5.86 -13.92
C ARG A 99 -4.83 -6.27 -15.34
N SER A 100 -3.61 -5.98 -15.76
CA SER A 100 -3.08 -6.45 -17.03
C SER A 100 -1.56 -6.51 -17.00
N TYR A 101 -0.96 -7.39 -17.80
CA TYR A 101 0.49 -7.51 -17.88
C TYR A 101 0.98 -7.90 -19.27
N ALA A 102 2.19 -7.49 -19.64
CA ALA A 102 2.84 -7.84 -20.90
C ALA A 102 4.24 -8.37 -20.62
N ILE A 103 4.57 -9.51 -21.23
CA ILE A 103 5.87 -10.19 -21.11
C ILE A 103 6.76 -9.72 -22.25
N TYR A 104 8.03 -9.41 -21.99
CA TYR A 104 8.97 -8.95 -23.00
C TYR A 104 10.24 -9.79 -23.05
N GLY A 105 10.77 -9.97 -24.25
CA GLY A 105 12.13 -10.47 -24.48
C GLY A 105 12.76 -9.79 -25.69
N GLY A 106 13.96 -9.23 -25.50
CA GLY A 106 14.64 -8.43 -26.52
C GLY A 106 13.82 -7.20 -26.95
N GLY A 107 13.00 -6.64 -26.05
CA GLY A 107 12.10 -5.52 -26.33
C GLY A 107 10.82 -5.86 -27.10
N THR A 108 10.55 -7.14 -27.39
CA THR A 108 9.33 -7.59 -28.09
C THR A 108 8.37 -8.31 -27.15
N THR A 109 7.06 -8.14 -27.36
CA THR A 109 6.04 -8.82 -26.53
C THR A 109 5.99 -10.31 -26.80
N GLN A 110 5.85 -11.10 -25.75
CA GLN A 110 5.77 -12.56 -25.79
C GLN A 110 4.39 -13.03 -25.29
N ALA A 111 3.82 -14.02 -25.97
CA ALA A 111 2.56 -14.67 -25.59
C ALA A 111 2.74 -15.79 -24.55
N ALA A 112 3.97 -15.99 -24.05
CA ALA A 112 4.31 -16.91 -22.98
C ALA A 112 5.65 -16.52 -22.37
N TYR A 113 5.83 -16.83 -21.09
CA TYR A 113 7.11 -16.68 -20.40
C TYR A 113 8.13 -17.71 -20.91
N ASP A 114 9.34 -17.26 -21.22
CA ASP A 114 10.49 -18.10 -21.58
C ASP A 114 11.65 -17.77 -20.62
N PRO A 115 12.05 -18.70 -19.72
CA PRO A 115 13.06 -18.43 -18.69
C PRO A 115 14.44 -18.05 -19.26
N LEU A 116 14.73 -18.36 -20.53
CA LEU A 116 16.00 -18.02 -21.17
C LEU A 116 15.93 -16.74 -22.00
N ARG A 117 14.73 -16.23 -22.31
CA ARG A 117 14.54 -15.11 -23.24
C ARG A 117 13.76 -13.93 -22.68
N THR A 118 12.90 -14.15 -21.69
CA THR A 118 12.14 -13.07 -21.07
C THR A 118 13.09 -12.18 -20.27
N ASP A 119 13.13 -10.89 -20.57
CA ASP A 119 13.96 -9.91 -19.87
C ASP A 119 13.18 -9.12 -18.81
N SER A 120 11.89 -8.91 -19.05
CA SER A 120 11.04 -8.05 -18.24
C SER A 120 9.54 -8.35 -18.40
N ILE A 121 8.76 -7.91 -17.43
CA ILE A 121 7.29 -7.94 -17.48
C ILE A 121 6.78 -6.59 -17.01
N SER A 122 5.91 -5.96 -17.80
CA SER A 122 5.16 -4.78 -17.38
C SER A 122 3.82 -5.18 -16.80
N PHE A 123 3.43 -4.55 -15.69
CA PHE A 123 2.18 -4.72 -15.00
C PHE A 123 1.45 -3.38 -14.96
N ALA A 124 0.13 -3.42 -15.01
CA ALA A 124 -0.74 -2.28 -14.78
C ALA A 124 -1.94 -2.73 -13.96
N ALA A 125 -2.32 -1.91 -12.98
CA ALA A 125 -3.47 -2.16 -12.13
C ALA A 125 -4.21 -0.86 -11.82
N SER A 126 -5.53 -0.98 -11.65
CA SER A 126 -6.35 0.08 -11.07
C SER A 126 -7.31 -0.50 -10.04
N LEU A 127 -7.43 0.20 -8.91
CA LEU A 127 -8.33 -0.16 -7.82
C LEU A 127 -9.27 1.01 -7.58
N ALA A 128 -10.58 0.76 -7.63
CA ALA A 128 -11.56 1.80 -7.39
C ALA A 128 -12.76 1.26 -6.62
N GLY A 129 -13.34 2.08 -5.76
CA GLY A 129 -14.58 1.74 -5.07
C GLY A 129 -14.74 2.46 -3.74
N THR A 130 -15.84 2.17 -3.07
CA THR A 130 -16.10 2.67 -1.71
C THR A 130 -16.29 1.49 -0.79
N LEU A 131 -15.53 1.46 0.30
CA LEU A 131 -15.68 0.48 1.37
C LEU A 131 -16.16 1.18 2.64
N SER A 132 -17.04 0.52 3.38
CA SER A 132 -17.50 0.98 4.69
C SER A 132 -17.31 -0.14 5.72
N ARG A 133 -16.61 0.17 6.81
CA ARG A 133 -16.36 -0.76 7.91
C ARG A 133 -16.52 -0.04 9.24
N GLY A 134 -17.59 -0.37 9.95
CA GLY A 134 -17.93 0.32 11.21
C GLY A 134 -18.19 1.80 10.97
N ASP A 135 -17.45 2.66 11.65
CA ASP A 135 -17.55 4.12 11.55
C ASP A 135 -16.65 4.73 10.47
N ARG A 136 -15.95 3.89 9.69
CA ARG A 136 -15.04 4.31 8.63
C ARG A 136 -15.64 4.07 7.25
N THR A 137 -15.75 5.13 6.47
CA THR A 137 -16.06 5.07 5.03
C THR A 137 -14.87 5.60 4.26
N MET A 138 -14.45 4.85 3.23
CA MET A 138 -13.33 5.22 2.37
C MET A 138 -13.75 5.06 0.91
N SER A 139 -13.53 6.08 0.10
CA SER A 139 -13.54 5.96 -1.35
C SER A 139 -12.10 5.97 -1.84
N LEU A 140 -11.75 4.99 -2.67
CA LEU A 140 -10.41 4.76 -3.16
C LEU A 140 -10.40 4.87 -4.68
N HIS A 141 -9.35 5.47 -5.22
CA HIS A 141 -9.06 5.46 -6.65
C HIS A 141 -7.55 5.43 -6.86
N HIS A 142 -7.00 4.25 -7.15
CA HIS A 142 -5.57 4.02 -7.34
C HIS A 142 -5.30 3.55 -8.76
N THR A 143 -4.19 4.01 -9.33
CA THR A 143 -3.65 3.49 -10.59
C THR A 143 -2.15 3.28 -10.44
N ARG A 144 -1.63 2.23 -11.08
CA ARG A 144 -0.19 1.97 -11.10
C ARG A 144 0.27 1.24 -12.33
N THR A 145 1.51 1.50 -12.70
CA THR A 145 2.27 0.71 -13.67
C THR A 145 3.62 0.35 -13.06
N MET A 146 4.00 -0.92 -13.22
CA MET A 146 5.25 -1.44 -12.68
C MET A 146 5.95 -2.31 -13.72
N THR A 147 7.26 -2.35 -13.68
CA THR A 147 8.09 -3.22 -14.50
C THR A 147 8.95 -4.07 -13.59
N LEU A 148 8.82 -5.38 -13.76
CA LEU A 148 9.74 -6.38 -13.23
C LEU A 148 10.83 -6.65 -14.26
N SER A 149 12.08 -6.66 -13.82
CA SER A 149 13.25 -6.93 -14.66
C SER A 149 14.24 -7.87 -13.96
N GLY A 150 15.22 -8.35 -14.71
CA GLY A 150 16.17 -9.36 -14.22
C GLY A 150 15.59 -10.77 -14.31
N LEU A 151 14.85 -11.06 -15.38
CA LEU A 151 14.17 -12.36 -15.60
C LEU A 151 14.92 -13.29 -16.57
N ALA A 152 15.98 -12.80 -17.21
CA ALA A 152 16.71 -13.58 -18.19
C ALA A 152 17.75 -14.50 -17.52
N GLY A 153 17.64 -15.81 -17.76
CA GLY A 153 18.71 -16.77 -17.48
C GLY A 153 18.61 -17.46 -16.10
N LEU A 154 19.72 -17.45 -15.35
CA LEU A 154 19.82 -17.99 -13.98
C LEU A 154 19.84 -16.84 -12.99
N GLU A 155 18.72 -16.15 -12.85
CA GLU A 155 18.68 -14.92 -12.09
C GLU A 155 18.85 -15.16 -10.58
N THR A 156 19.69 -14.34 -9.94
CA THR A 156 19.87 -14.34 -8.48
C THR A 156 19.07 -13.22 -7.81
N GLN A 157 18.51 -12.31 -8.61
CA GLN A 157 17.77 -11.15 -8.13
C GLN A 157 16.78 -10.66 -9.19
N ARG A 158 15.75 -9.95 -8.73
CA ARG A 158 14.74 -9.28 -9.56
C ARG A 158 14.56 -7.85 -9.09
N THR A 159 14.32 -6.95 -10.03
CA THR A 159 14.18 -5.52 -9.75
C THR A 159 12.82 -5.02 -10.20
N TRP A 160 12.15 -4.31 -9.29
CA TRP A 160 10.89 -3.62 -9.51
C TRP A 160 11.12 -2.13 -9.65
N ASN A 161 10.52 -1.55 -10.69
CA ASN A 161 10.39 -0.12 -10.89
C ASN A 161 8.93 0.20 -11.22
N GLY A 162 8.46 1.40 -10.94
CA GLY A 162 7.08 1.76 -11.25
C GLY A 162 6.68 3.15 -10.83
N ILE A 163 5.49 3.53 -11.28
CA ILE A 163 4.82 4.77 -10.91
C ILE A 163 3.38 4.47 -10.54
N GLY A 164 2.84 5.26 -9.62
CA GLY A 164 1.46 5.17 -9.18
C GLY A 164 0.86 6.54 -8.94
N ALA A 165 -0.47 6.58 -8.88
CA ALA A 165 -1.22 7.73 -8.45
C ALA A 165 -2.44 7.29 -7.66
N ARG A 166 -2.86 8.13 -6.70
CA ARG A 166 -4.07 7.89 -5.92
C ARG A 166 -4.84 9.17 -5.64
N SER A 167 -6.14 8.99 -5.48
CA SER A 167 -7.08 9.99 -4.99
C SER A 167 -8.09 9.30 -4.08
N ASP A 168 -7.94 9.53 -2.79
CA ASP A 168 -8.70 8.86 -1.75
C ASP A 168 -9.49 9.87 -0.92
N SER A 169 -10.67 9.47 -0.48
CA SER A 169 -11.41 10.19 0.56
C SER A 169 -11.70 9.25 1.71
N VAL A 170 -11.45 9.71 2.94
CA VAL A 170 -11.55 8.91 4.15
C VAL A 170 -12.31 9.71 5.20
N ARG A 171 -13.34 9.10 5.76
CA ARG A 171 -13.92 9.53 7.03
C ARG A 171 -13.35 8.64 8.12
N VAL A 172 -12.62 9.23 9.07
CA VAL A 172 -11.96 8.49 10.16
C VAL A 172 -12.31 9.11 11.49
N THR A 173 -12.65 8.27 12.48
CA THR A 173 -12.66 8.66 13.89
C THR A 173 -11.37 8.17 14.53
N ARG A 174 -10.50 9.09 14.95
CA ARG A 174 -9.24 8.80 15.64
C ARG A 174 -8.97 9.91 16.65
N ASP A 175 -8.36 9.57 17.78
CA ASP A 175 -8.10 10.52 18.89
C ASP A 175 -9.38 11.18 19.43
N GLY A 176 -10.51 10.46 19.43
CA GLY A 176 -11.80 11.00 19.87
C GLY A 176 -12.43 12.01 18.90
N GLN A 177 -11.86 12.20 17.71
CA GLN A 177 -12.35 13.16 16.73
C GLN A 177 -12.64 12.51 15.38
N ALA A 178 -13.88 12.64 14.91
CA ALA A 178 -14.26 12.34 13.54
C ALA A 178 -13.70 13.42 12.60
N ARG A 179 -13.02 12.97 11.54
CA ARG A 179 -12.37 13.81 10.55
C ARG A 179 -12.66 13.31 9.15
N ARG A 180 -12.79 14.25 8.21
CA ARG A 180 -12.81 13.97 6.77
C ARG A 180 -11.45 14.33 6.21
N THR A 181 -10.84 13.39 5.52
CA THR A 181 -9.51 13.53 4.93
C THR A 181 -9.60 13.20 3.45
N GLN A 182 -9.02 14.06 2.63
CA GLN A 182 -8.74 13.80 1.23
C GLN A 182 -7.25 13.62 1.07
N VAL A 183 -6.86 12.63 0.27
CA VAL A 183 -5.45 12.33 0.01
C VAL A 183 -5.25 12.17 -1.48
N GLU A 184 -4.30 12.90 -2.02
CA GLU A 184 -3.78 12.70 -3.36
C GLU A 184 -2.31 12.35 -3.24
N SER A 185 -1.82 11.38 -4.02
CA SER A 185 -0.37 11.20 -4.14
C SER A 185 0.05 10.72 -5.51
N VAL A 186 1.32 11.03 -5.80
CA VAL A 186 2.10 10.44 -6.88
C VAL A 186 3.18 9.59 -6.24
N ASP A 187 3.24 8.34 -6.65
CA ASP A 187 4.09 7.32 -6.04
C ASP A 187 5.14 6.87 -7.05
N ARG A 188 6.36 6.61 -6.57
CA ARG A 188 7.47 6.08 -7.37
C ARG A 188 8.10 4.89 -6.67
N ILE A 189 8.29 3.82 -7.42
CA ILE A 189 8.99 2.62 -7.00
C ILE A 189 10.29 2.60 -7.79
N GLU A 190 11.43 2.69 -7.08
CA GLU A 190 12.73 2.82 -7.71
C GLU A 190 13.67 1.75 -7.21
N ASN A 191 14.09 0.89 -8.13
CA ASN A 191 15.08 -0.16 -7.92
C ASN A 191 14.81 -1.01 -6.67
N VAL A 192 13.55 -1.40 -6.45
CA VAL A 192 13.20 -2.31 -5.36
C VAL A 192 13.66 -3.71 -5.74
N VAL A 193 14.77 -4.15 -5.15
CA VAL A 193 15.45 -5.40 -5.50
C VAL A 193 15.09 -6.50 -4.53
N PHE A 194 14.74 -7.66 -5.04
CA PHE A 194 14.59 -8.89 -4.27
C PHE A 194 15.63 -9.91 -4.68
N ARG A 195 16.27 -10.55 -3.71
CA ARG A 195 17.11 -11.73 -3.95
C ARG A 195 16.24 -12.97 -4.12
N LEU A 196 16.77 -13.94 -4.85
CA LEU A 196 16.14 -15.24 -5.05
C LEU A 196 16.90 -16.35 -4.32
N PRO A 197 16.21 -17.40 -3.85
CA PRO A 197 14.75 -17.55 -3.87
C PRO A 197 14.07 -16.68 -2.79
N ARG A 198 12.86 -16.17 -3.08
CA ARG A 198 12.11 -15.31 -2.13
C ARG A 198 11.75 -16.00 -0.81
N SER A 199 11.70 -17.33 -0.79
CA SER A 199 11.51 -18.12 0.44
C SER A 199 12.62 -17.89 1.47
N SER A 200 13.87 -17.72 1.00
CA SER A 200 15.05 -17.45 1.83
C SER A 200 15.28 -15.95 2.04
N TYR A 201 14.89 -15.12 1.07
CA TYR A 201 15.09 -13.66 1.10
C TYR A 201 13.74 -12.94 0.97
N ARG A 202 13.01 -12.85 2.08
CA ARG A 202 11.61 -12.38 2.09
C ARG A 202 11.45 -10.88 1.89
N PHE A 203 12.46 -10.09 2.27
CA PHE A 203 12.38 -8.63 2.25
C PHE A 203 13.18 -8.05 1.09
N PRO A 204 12.79 -6.88 0.55
CA PRO A 204 13.59 -6.23 -0.47
C PRO A 204 14.99 -5.92 0.07
N GLN A 205 16.01 -6.31 -0.70
CA GLN A 205 17.42 -6.09 -0.38
C GLN A 205 17.77 -4.59 -0.42
N SER A 206 17.19 -3.84 -1.36
CA SER A 206 17.46 -2.43 -1.59
C SER A 206 16.31 -1.77 -2.33
N GLY A 207 16.45 -0.46 -2.57
CA GLY A 207 15.51 0.35 -3.34
C GLY A 207 14.66 1.26 -2.47
N THR A 208 13.84 2.05 -3.14
CA THR A 208 12.97 3.03 -2.50
C THR A 208 11.55 2.99 -3.02
N ILE A 209 10.61 3.32 -2.14
CA ILE A 209 9.27 3.73 -2.51
C ILE A 209 9.08 5.15 -2.00
N THR A 210 8.75 6.05 -2.90
CA THR A 210 8.56 7.48 -2.62
C THR A 210 7.11 7.84 -2.87
N GLN A 211 6.52 8.65 -1.99
CA GLN A 211 5.13 9.11 -2.10
C GLN A 211 5.10 10.62 -1.85
N ASP A 212 4.67 11.38 -2.86
CA ASP A 212 4.44 12.81 -2.74
C ASP A 212 2.97 13.04 -2.41
N VAL A 213 2.68 13.23 -1.12
CA VAL A 213 1.31 13.22 -0.58
C VAL A 213 0.80 14.65 -0.37
N VAL A 214 -0.32 14.98 -1.00
CA VAL A 214 -1.15 16.15 -0.68
C VAL A 214 -2.31 15.67 0.17
N ILE A 215 -2.43 16.20 1.39
CA ILE A 215 -3.47 15.82 2.34
C ILE A 215 -4.25 17.04 2.79
N THR A 216 -5.58 16.93 2.72
CA THR A 216 -6.51 17.95 3.23
C THR A 216 -7.44 17.31 4.26
N SER A 217 -7.40 17.78 5.50
CA SER A 217 -8.16 17.21 6.60
C SER A 217 -8.98 18.27 7.34
N ALA A 218 -10.24 17.97 7.64
CA ALA A 218 -11.11 18.81 8.44
C ALA A 218 -11.82 17.99 9.52
N ALA A 219 -12.14 18.63 10.65
CA ALA A 219 -13.08 18.06 11.61
C ALA A 219 -14.42 17.79 10.90
N ASP A 220 -15.09 16.72 11.30
CA ASP A 220 -16.35 16.35 10.68
C ASP A 220 -17.45 17.38 10.98
N GLY A 221 -18.23 17.73 9.97
CA GLY A 221 -19.19 18.85 10.02
C GLY A 221 -18.60 20.25 9.99
N ALA A 222 -17.27 20.42 10.05
CA ALA A 222 -16.64 21.74 9.93
C ALA A 222 -16.75 22.28 8.50
N PRO A 223 -16.92 23.60 8.31
CA PRO A 223 -16.90 24.22 6.99
C PRO A 223 -15.53 24.08 6.32
N ALA A 224 -15.51 24.11 4.97
CA ALA A 224 -14.32 23.83 4.17
C ALA A 224 -13.13 24.77 4.45
N ASN A 225 -13.41 26.02 4.84
CA ASN A 225 -12.40 27.01 5.22
C ASN A 225 -11.69 26.72 6.56
N GLN A 226 -12.12 25.67 7.29
CA GLN A 226 -11.46 25.17 8.49
C GLN A 226 -10.66 23.87 8.22
N ALA A 227 -10.54 23.46 6.96
CA ALA A 227 -9.67 22.36 6.57
C ALA A 227 -8.20 22.77 6.69
N ARG A 228 -7.37 21.81 7.10
CA ARG A 228 -5.93 21.94 7.12
C ARG A 228 -5.34 21.14 5.98
N ALA A 229 -4.61 21.81 5.11
CA ALA A 229 -3.89 21.19 4.01
C ALA A 229 -2.40 21.06 4.36
N ALA A 230 -1.76 20.01 3.86
CA ALA A 230 -0.34 19.80 3.99
C ALA A 230 0.22 19.01 2.80
N VAL A 231 1.49 19.23 2.49
CA VAL A 231 2.24 18.39 1.56
C VAL A 231 3.29 17.63 2.36
N ARG A 232 3.45 16.34 2.09
CA ARG A 232 4.45 15.46 2.72
C ARG A 232 5.15 14.64 1.65
N HIS A 233 6.47 14.77 1.62
CA HIS A 233 7.33 13.87 0.87
C HIS A 233 7.67 12.69 1.78
N VAL A 234 7.27 11.48 1.38
CA VAL A 234 7.54 10.25 2.12
C VAL A 234 8.53 9.40 1.35
N VAL A 235 9.57 8.91 2.02
CA VAL A 235 10.56 8.00 1.42
C VAL A 235 10.70 6.77 2.29
N VAL A 236 10.41 5.60 1.73
CA VAL A 236 10.72 4.30 2.33
C VAL A 236 11.97 3.74 1.67
N THR A 237 12.96 3.35 2.47
CA THR A 237 14.22 2.76 2.00
C THR A 237 14.39 1.36 2.55
N PHE A 238 14.63 0.41 1.65
CA PHE A 238 14.83 -1.00 1.98
C PHE A 238 16.32 -1.35 2.14
N ASN A 239 16.60 -2.32 2.99
CA ASN A 239 17.95 -2.72 3.39
C ASN A 239 18.13 -4.24 3.58
N GLY A 240 17.19 -5.05 3.08
CA GLY A 240 17.22 -6.51 3.21
C GLY A 240 16.72 -7.06 4.55
N THR A 241 16.22 -6.22 5.44
CA THR A 241 15.67 -6.64 6.75
C THR A 241 14.15 -6.46 6.80
N SER A 242 13.52 -6.97 7.87
CA SER A 242 12.10 -6.75 8.14
C SER A 242 11.77 -5.30 8.54
N LYS A 243 12.77 -4.44 8.73
CA LYS A 243 12.61 -3.06 9.19
C LYS A 243 13.15 -2.11 8.11
N ALA A 244 12.24 -1.43 7.42
CA ALA A 244 12.58 -0.38 6.48
C ALA A 244 12.68 0.97 7.19
N THR A 245 13.55 1.85 6.66
CA THR A 245 13.57 3.25 7.08
C THR A 245 12.43 3.96 6.38
N LEU A 246 11.67 4.78 7.10
CA LEU A 246 10.60 5.60 6.56
C LEU A 246 10.83 7.05 6.99
N LEU A 247 10.91 7.97 6.04
CA LEU A 247 10.99 9.41 6.31
C LEU A 247 9.65 10.04 5.95
N VAL A 248 9.08 10.85 6.85
CA VAL A 248 7.94 11.74 6.54
C VAL A 248 8.43 13.17 6.62
N GLY A 249 8.76 13.75 5.46
CA GLY A 249 9.57 14.97 5.42
C GLY A 249 10.93 14.70 6.10
N ALA A 250 11.21 15.45 7.17
CA ALA A 250 12.42 15.27 7.97
C ALA A 250 12.26 14.29 9.15
N THR A 251 11.04 13.81 9.42
CA THR A 251 10.77 12.97 10.60
C THR A 251 11.17 11.52 10.33
N PRO A 252 12.13 10.95 11.08
CA PRO A 252 12.52 9.56 10.93
C PRO A 252 11.53 8.62 11.63
N CYS A 253 11.15 7.59 10.90
CA CYS A 253 10.31 6.49 11.35
C CYS A 253 10.90 5.15 10.90
N VAL A 254 10.42 4.10 11.53
CA VAL A 254 10.72 2.71 11.17
C VAL A 254 9.41 2.04 10.78
N LEU A 255 9.42 1.41 9.60
CA LEU A 255 8.35 0.57 9.11
C LEU A 255 8.71 -0.90 9.32
N ASP A 256 7.89 -1.62 10.06
CA ASP A 256 7.95 -3.08 10.14
C ASP A 256 7.20 -3.71 8.98
N LEU A 257 7.93 -4.35 8.06
CA LEU A 257 7.38 -4.98 6.85
C LEU A 257 6.61 -6.29 7.13
N VAL A 258 6.68 -6.83 8.34
CA VAL A 258 5.92 -8.03 8.74
C VAL A 258 4.56 -7.63 9.31
N SER A 259 4.53 -6.63 10.18
CA SER A 259 3.29 -6.19 10.84
C SER A 259 2.60 -5.01 10.16
N GLY A 260 3.30 -4.28 9.28
CA GLY A 260 2.86 -2.99 8.75
C GLY A 260 2.88 -1.86 9.77
N ALA A 261 3.41 -2.10 10.98
CA ALA A 261 3.46 -1.10 12.04
C ALA A 261 4.52 -0.03 11.75
N VAL A 262 4.20 1.22 12.07
CA VAL A 262 5.12 2.35 11.97
C VAL A 262 5.38 2.95 13.34
N SER A 263 6.65 3.26 13.62
CA SER A 263 7.07 3.98 14.82
C SER A 263 7.97 5.15 14.43
N CYS A 264 7.55 6.37 14.74
CA CYS A 264 8.33 7.58 14.49
C CYS A 264 9.06 8.01 15.76
N GLY A 265 10.29 8.49 15.62
CA GLY A 265 10.99 9.14 16.74
C GLY A 265 10.18 10.35 17.19
N GLN A 266 9.90 10.45 18.50
CA GLN A 266 9.43 11.67 19.12
C GLN A 266 10.61 12.56 19.50
#